data_AF-A0A9Q3BUY8-F1
#
_entry.id   AF-A0A9Q3BUY8-F1
#
_cell.length_a   1.000
_cell.length_b   1.000
_cell.length_c   1.000
_cell.angle_alpha   90.00
_cell.angle_beta   90.00
_cell.angle_gamma   90.00
#
_symmetry.space_group_name_H-M   'P 1'
#
loop_
_entity.id
_entity.type
_entity.pdbx_description
1 polymer ?
#
loop_
_entity_poly.entity_id
_entity_poly.type
_entity_poly.pdbx_seq_one_letter_code
_entity_poly.pdbx_strand_id
1 'polypeptide(L)'
;MDLHPLSVHASLQEQWDEEEEPEEIEAVLKVFPPAYHQYLDVFLKVKAEKLPPHRACDHHIELEGLLTPVNVIYSLSNQESETLQPYISENVEKGFKRPSSSSTGAPVLFVKKKDEGLCLCLLLQMQCCH
;
A
#
# COMPACT_ATOMS: atom_id res chain seq x y z
N MET A 1 7.14 46.80 13.35
CA MET A 1 7.42 45.78 12.32
C MET A 1 7.04 44.47 12.96
N ASP A 2 5.78 44.13 12.78
CA ASP A 2 5.02 43.25 13.65
C ASP A 2 5.38 41.79 13.45
N LEU A 3 5.55 41.08 14.57
CA LEU A 3 5.65 39.63 14.62
C LEU A 3 4.26 39.05 14.30
N HIS A 4 4.15 38.36 13.17
CA HIS A 4 3.00 37.51 12.87
C HIS A 4 3.36 36.06 13.26
N PRO A 5 2.68 35.43 14.23
CA PRO A 5 2.81 34.01 14.45
C PRO A 5 2.02 33.27 13.36
N LEU A 6 2.72 32.45 12.58
CA LEU A 6 2.09 31.47 11.69
C LEU A 6 1.45 30.39 12.55
N SER A 7 0.17 30.58 12.87
CA SER A 7 -0.71 29.50 13.30
C SER A 7 -0.99 28.62 12.09
N VAL A 8 -0.30 27.49 12.00
CA VAL A 8 -0.70 26.39 11.12
C VAL A 8 -0.72 25.10 11.92
N HIS A 9 -1.55 25.06 12.96
CA HIS A 9 -2.11 23.78 13.36
C HIS A 9 -3.36 23.61 12.51
N ALA A 10 -3.18 23.05 11.32
CA ALA A 10 -4.28 22.51 10.55
C ALA A 10 -4.90 21.41 11.41
N SER A 11 -6.03 21.72 12.04
CA SER A 11 -6.95 20.73 12.55
C SER A 11 -7.41 19.91 11.34
N LEU A 12 -6.74 18.79 11.09
CA LEU A 12 -7.23 17.77 10.19
C LEU A 12 -8.46 17.18 10.89
N GLN A 13 -9.63 17.76 10.62
CA GLN A 13 -10.89 17.13 10.97
C GLN A 13 -10.86 15.72 10.41
N GLU A 14 -11.18 14.75 11.26
CA GLU A 14 -11.59 13.41 10.87
C GLU A 14 -12.85 13.54 10.01
N GLN A 15 -12.66 13.87 8.73
CA GLN A 15 -13.63 13.55 7.69
C GLN A 15 -13.38 12.10 7.34
N TRP A 16 -13.97 11.21 8.13
CA TRP A 16 -14.35 9.93 7.56
C TRP A 16 -15.44 10.26 6.54
N ASP A 17 -15.09 10.18 5.27
CA ASP A 17 -16.05 10.21 4.18
C ASP A 17 -16.98 9.01 4.36
N GLU A 18 -18.12 9.22 5.04
CA GLU A 18 -19.25 8.30 5.15
C GLU A 18 -20.05 8.27 3.83
N GLU A 19 -19.37 8.11 2.70
CA GLU A 19 -20.02 7.63 1.48
C GLU A 19 -19.81 6.13 1.43
N GLU A 20 -20.59 5.42 2.25
CA GLU A 20 -20.74 3.98 2.14
C GLU A 20 -21.64 3.69 0.93
N GLU A 21 -21.10 3.03 -0.10
CA GLU A 21 -21.92 2.59 -1.22
C GLU A 21 -22.90 1.50 -0.75
N PRO A 22 -24.22 1.77 -0.76
CA PRO A 22 -25.22 0.90 -0.14
C PRO A 22 -25.29 -0.48 -0.82
N GLU A 23 -24.90 -0.57 -2.09
CA GLU A 23 -24.90 -1.82 -2.86
C GLU A 23 -23.86 -2.84 -2.34
N GLU A 24 -22.68 -2.38 -1.92
CA GLU A 24 -21.63 -3.28 -1.39
C GLU A 24 -22.04 -3.82 -0.01
N ILE A 25 -22.60 -2.96 0.85
CA ILE A 25 -23.07 -3.35 2.18
C ILE A 25 -24.20 -4.39 2.08
N GLU A 26 -25.16 -4.18 1.19
CA GLU A 26 -26.25 -5.14 0.97
C GLU A 26 -25.73 -6.50 0.48
N ALA A 27 -24.75 -6.49 -0.42
CA ALA A 27 -24.11 -7.71 -0.91
C ALA A 27 -23.39 -8.47 0.22
N VAL A 28 -22.65 -7.78 1.09
CA VAL A 28 -21.96 -8.41 2.23
C VAL A 28 -22.96 -8.94 3.26
N LEU A 29 -23.99 -8.17 3.61
CA LEU A 29 -25.03 -8.55 4.57
C LEU A 29 -25.75 -9.86 4.19
N LYS A 30 -25.97 -10.08 2.89
CA LYS A 30 -26.62 -11.28 2.38
C LYS A 30 -25.80 -12.56 2.60
N VAL A 31 -24.48 -12.43 2.67
CA VAL A 31 -23.54 -13.56 2.79
C VAL A 31 -23.06 -13.76 4.23
N PHE A 32 -23.06 -12.70 5.04
CA PHE A 32 -22.46 -12.71 6.38
C PHE A 32 -23.42 -13.14 7.51
N PRO A 33 -22.98 -14.01 8.45
CA PRO A 33 -23.79 -14.38 9.60
C PRO A 33 -24.15 -13.18 10.49
N PRO A 34 -25.37 -13.12 11.08
CA PRO A 34 -25.81 -12.00 11.92
C PRO A 34 -24.88 -11.64 13.08
N ALA A 35 -24.17 -12.63 13.64
CA ALA A 35 -23.22 -12.41 14.74
C ALA A 35 -22.07 -11.46 14.39
N TYR A 36 -21.79 -11.25 13.10
CA TYR A 36 -20.69 -10.42 12.61
C TYR A 36 -21.15 -9.11 11.96
N HIS A 37 -22.45 -8.80 12.00
CA HIS A 37 -22.99 -7.57 11.38
C HIS A 37 -22.41 -6.28 11.97
N GLN A 38 -21.89 -6.32 13.20
CA GLN A 38 -21.18 -5.17 13.79
C GLN A 38 -19.78 -4.91 13.20
N TYR A 39 -19.24 -5.84 12.41
CA TYR A 39 -17.90 -5.77 11.82
C TYR A 39 -17.92 -5.71 10.29
N LEU A 40 -19.06 -5.35 9.69
CA LEU A 40 -19.24 -5.34 8.23
C LEU A 40 -18.22 -4.43 7.55
N ASP A 41 -17.87 -3.33 8.21
CA ASP A 41 -16.87 -2.37 7.76
C ASP A 41 -15.50 -3.00 7.47
N VAL A 42 -15.09 -4.01 8.25
CA VAL A 42 -13.83 -4.75 8.04
C VAL A 42 -13.84 -5.53 6.72
N PHE A 43 -15.03 -5.87 6.19
CA PHE A 43 -15.20 -6.65 4.97
C PHE A 43 -15.52 -5.80 3.74
N LEU A 44 -15.68 -4.48 3.89
CA LEU A 44 -15.92 -3.58 2.76
C LEU A 44 -14.62 -3.34 2.00
N LYS A 45 -14.64 -3.62 0.69
CA LYS A 45 -13.48 -3.46 -0.18
C LYS A 45 -13.04 -1.99 -0.24
N VAL A 46 -13.99 -1.06 -0.31
CA VAL A 46 -13.70 0.38 -0.34
C VAL A 46 -12.93 0.83 0.90
N LYS A 47 -13.23 0.26 2.08
CA LYS A 47 -12.49 0.56 3.32
C LYS A 47 -11.11 -0.10 3.31
N ALA A 48 -10.99 -1.32 2.75
CA ALA A 48 -9.72 -2.01 2.62
C ALA A 48 -8.75 -1.36 1.61
N GLU A 49 -9.26 -0.56 0.67
CA GLU A 49 -8.46 0.16 -0.33
C GLU A 49 -7.89 1.50 0.18
N LYS A 50 -8.15 1.88 1.43
CA LYS A 50 -7.61 3.08 2.07
C LYS A 50 -6.44 2.72 2.98
N LEU A 51 -5.39 3.54 2.98
CA LEU A 51 -4.31 3.39 3.96
C LEU A 51 -4.85 3.64 5.37
N PRO A 52 -4.44 2.86 6.37
CA PRO A 52 -4.78 3.17 7.76
C PRO A 52 -4.16 4.53 8.13
N PRO A 53 -4.81 5.31 9.00
CA PRO A 53 -4.23 6.53 9.52
C PRO A 53 -2.93 6.22 10.27
N HIS A 54 -2.00 7.18 10.26
CA HIS A 54 -0.79 7.13 11.08
C HIS A 54 -1.15 6.90 12.55
N ARG A 55 -0.43 6.01 13.22
CA ARG A 55 -0.67 5.66 14.63
C ARG A 55 0.51 6.12 15.48
N ALA A 56 0.37 6.03 16.81
CA ALA A 56 1.47 6.33 17.74
C ALA A 56 2.72 5.45 17.51
N CYS A 57 2.54 4.30 16.86
CA CYS A 57 3.61 3.41 16.43
C CYS A 57 3.40 3.05 14.96
N ASP A 58 4.19 3.64 14.08
CA ASP A 58 4.32 3.19 12.70
C ASP A 58 5.52 2.23 12.58
N HIS A 59 5.52 1.39 11.55
CA HIS A 59 6.65 0.50 11.30
C HIS A 59 7.87 1.31 10.88
N HIS A 60 8.85 1.39 11.79
CA HIS A 60 10.19 1.89 11.49
C HIS A 60 11.10 0.74 11.11
N ILE A 61 11.96 0.94 10.12
CA ILE A 61 13.01 -0.01 9.74
C ILE A 61 14.33 0.66 10.12
N GLU A 62 14.97 0.15 11.17
CA GLU A 62 16.30 0.59 11.57
C GLU A 62 17.33 -0.02 10.61
N LEU A 63 18.22 0.83 10.07
CA LEU A 63 19.24 0.41 9.12
C LEU A 63 20.58 0.23 9.86
N GLU A 64 21.12 -0.98 9.83
CA GLU A 64 22.46 -1.28 10.36
C GLU A 64 23.51 -1.17 9.25
N GLY A 65 24.42 -0.19 9.34
CA GLY A 65 25.54 -0.01 8.40
C GLY A 65 25.22 0.81 7.12
N LEU A 66 26.20 0.87 6.19
CA LEU A 66 26.22 1.74 5.00
C LEU A 66 25.96 1.00 3.67
N LEU A 67 25.52 -0.26 3.71
CA LEU A 67 25.38 -1.06 2.50
C LEU A 67 23.93 -1.10 2.04
N THR A 68 23.55 -0.12 1.22
CA THR A 68 22.37 -0.28 0.37
C THR A 68 22.82 -1.07 -0.87
N PRO A 69 22.32 -2.30 -1.10
CA PRO A 69 22.73 -3.09 -2.24
C PRO A 69 22.41 -2.35 -3.55
N VAL A 70 23.24 -2.63 -4.56
CA VAL A 70 23.16 -2.02 -5.89
C VAL A 70 21.79 -2.29 -6.51
N ASN A 71 21.19 -1.23 -7.07
CA ASN A 71 19.91 -1.26 -7.78
C ASN A 71 20.01 -2.08 -9.08
N VAL A 72 19.92 -3.40 -8.98
CA VAL A 72 19.80 -4.26 -10.16
C VAL A 72 18.34 -4.28 -10.59
N ILE A 73 18.05 -3.75 -11.78
CA ILE A 73 16.74 -3.85 -12.41
C ILE A 73 16.82 -5.01 -13.41
N TYR A 74 15.97 -6.03 -13.21
CA TYR A 74 15.85 -7.12 -14.18
C TYR A 74 15.00 -6.69 -15.37
N SER A 75 15.36 -7.17 -16.56
CA SER A 75 14.53 -6.99 -17.74
C SER A 75 13.23 -7.80 -17.59
N LEU A 76 12.11 -7.16 -17.87
CA LEU A 76 10.79 -7.78 -17.85
C LEU A 76 10.39 -8.22 -19.27
N SER A 77 9.77 -9.38 -19.38
CA SER A 77 9.05 -9.79 -20.59
C SER A 77 7.81 -8.93 -20.81
N ASN A 78 7.23 -8.99 -22.02
CA ASN A 78 6.01 -8.25 -22.33
C ASN A 78 4.86 -8.60 -21.37
N GLN A 79 4.68 -9.89 -21.08
CA GLN A 79 3.63 -10.37 -20.17
C GLN A 79 3.81 -9.85 -18.74
N GLU A 80 5.05 -9.82 -18.25
CA GLU A 80 5.38 -9.30 -16.92
C GLU A 80 5.17 -7.79 -16.85
N SER A 81 5.53 -7.05 -17.90
CA SER A 81 5.30 -5.61 -17.99
C SER A 81 3.81 -5.27 -18.03
N GLU A 82 3.03 -6.00 -18.85
CA GLU A 82 1.57 -5.87 -18.93
C GLU A 82 0.88 -6.20 -17.60
N THR A 83 1.49 -7.03 -16.76
CA THR A 83 1.01 -7.30 -15.40
C THR A 83 1.45 -6.21 -14.41
N LEU A 84 2.70 -5.73 -14.52
CA LEU A 84 3.29 -4.78 -13.59
C LEU A 84 2.66 -3.40 -13.67
N GLN A 85 2.46 -2.88 -14.87
CA GLN A 85 1.97 -1.51 -15.10
C GLN A 85 0.61 -1.23 -14.44
N PRO A 86 -0.45 -2.02 -14.67
CA PRO A 86 -1.75 -1.78 -14.03
C PRO A 86 -1.68 -1.91 -12.51
N TYR A 87 -0.89 -2.86 -12.01
CA TYR A 87 -0.69 -3.02 -10.57
C TYR A 87 0.01 -1.79 -9.96
N ILE A 88 1.00 -1.19 -10.63
CA ILE A 88 1.61 0.05 -10.14
C ILE A 88 0.60 1.21 -10.19
N SER A 89 -0.10 1.41 -11.31
CA SER A 89 -1.02 2.54 -11.45
C SER A 89 -2.16 2.48 -10.43
N GLU A 90 -2.77 1.30 -10.25
CA GLU A 90 -3.85 1.10 -9.28
C GLU A 90 -3.39 1.38 -7.85
N ASN A 91 -2.18 0.92 -7.46
CA ASN A 91 -1.66 1.18 -6.12
C ASN A 91 -1.20 2.63 -5.91
N VAL A 92 -0.84 3.36 -6.97
CA VAL A 92 -0.57 4.79 -6.90
C VAL A 92 -1.87 5.56 -6.72
N GLU A 93 -2.91 5.20 -7.46
CA GLU A 93 -4.25 5.80 -7.34
C GLU A 93 -4.86 5.58 -5.94
N LYS A 94 -4.71 4.37 -5.39
CA LYS A 94 -5.11 4.03 -4.01
C LYS A 94 -4.23 4.70 -2.93
N GLY A 95 -3.11 5.31 -3.30
CA GLY A 95 -2.16 5.91 -2.38
C GLY A 95 -1.27 4.89 -1.63
N PHE A 96 -1.36 3.59 -1.93
CA PHE A 96 -0.51 2.55 -1.35
C PHE A 96 0.95 2.66 -1.76
N LYS A 97 1.20 3.25 -2.92
CA LYS A 97 2.54 3.55 -3.44
C LYS A 97 2.63 5.00 -3.83
N ARG A 98 3.84 5.54 -3.72
CA ARG A 98 4.18 6.87 -4.23
C ARG A 98 5.51 6.81 -4.97
N PRO A 99 5.69 7.62 -6.02
CA PRO A 99 7.01 7.85 -6.58
C PRO A 99 7.99 8.26 -5.47
N SER A 100 9.21 7.73 -5.52
CA SER A 100 10.25 8.04 -4.55
C SER A 100 11.59 8.25 -5.25
N SER A 101 12.42 9.12 -4.70
CA SER A 101 13.80 9.37 -5.16
C SER A 101 14.82 8.69 -4.25
N SER A 102 14.48 7.50 -3.74
CA SER A 102 15.37 6.73 -2.86
C SER A 102 16.65 6.33 -3.60
N SER A 103 17.79 6.38 -2.91
CA SER A 103 19.05 5.83 -3.42
C SER A 103 19.04 4.30 -3.52
N THR A 104 18.06 3.65 -2.89
CA THR A 104 17.92 2.20 -2.76
C THR A 104 16.59 1.73 -3.33
N GLY A 105 16.61 0.60 -4.04
CA GLY A 105 15.43 -0.09 -4.53
C GLY A 105 15.63 -1.61 -4.55
N ALA A 106 14.53 -2.34 -4.51
CA ALA A 106 14.53 -3.79 -4.66
C ALA A 106 14.04 -4.16 -6.07
N PRO A 107 14.66 -5.14 -6.74
CA PRO A 107 14.14 -5.65 -7.99
C PRO A 107 12.76 -6.29 -7.79
N VAL A 108 11.92 -6.16 -8.82
CA VAL A 108 10.66 -6.91 -8.94
C VAL A 108 10.95 -8.20 -9.71
N LEU A 109 10.39 -9.32 -9.21
CA LEU A 109 10.39 -10.62 -9.87
C LEU A 109 8.95 -11.13 -9.98
N PHE A 110 8.70 -12.00 -10.95
CA PHE A 110 7.42 -12.68 -11.10
C PHE A 110 7.56 -14.19 -10.91
N VAL A 111 6.64 -14.76 -10.13
CA VAL A 111 6.54 -16.21 -9.92
C VAL A 111 5.24 -16.70 -10.57
N LYS A 112 5.33 -17.74 -11.42
CA LYS A 112 4.15 -18.36 -12.02
C LYS A 112 3.36 -19.11 -10.93
N LYS A 113 2.09 -18.76 -10.80
CA LYS A 113 1.12 -19.43 -9.92
C LYS A 113 0.55 -20.70 -10.57
N LYS A 114 -0.12 -21.53 -9.77
CA LYS A 114 -0.75 -22.78 -10.24
C LYS A 114 -1.85 -22.55 -11.28
N ASP A 115 -2.56 -21.44 -11.18
CA ASP A 115 -3.61 -20.97 -12.11
C ASP A 115 -3.03 -20.26 -13.35
N GLU A 116 -1.72 -20.40 -13.59
CA GLU A 116 -0.97 -19.76 -14.67
C GLU A 116 -0.84 -18.24 -14.60
N GLY A 117 -1.40 -17.60 -13.58
CA GLY A 117 -1.18 -16.18 -13.30
C GLY A 117 0.24 -15.87 -12.82
N LEU A 118 0.59 -14.59 -12.81
CA LEU A 118 1.87 -14.11 -12.28
C LEU A 118 1.68 -13.52 -10.88
N CYS A 119 2.60 -13.82 -9.96
CA CYS A 119 2.67 -13.22 -8.64
C CYS A 119 3.86 -12.26 -8.57
N LEU A 120 3.60 -11.00 -8.22
CA LEU A 120 4.65 -10.01 -8.01
C LEU A 120 5.38 -10.28 -6.69
N CYS A 121 6.71 -10.36 -6.75
CA CYS A 121 7.58 -10.57 -5.60
C CYS A 121 8.68 -9.49 -5.58
N LEU A 122 9.03 -9.01 -4.38
CA LEU A 122 10.14 -8.10 -4.17
C LEU A 122 11.36 -8.89 -3.71
N LEU A 123 12.49 -8.75 -4.39
CA LEU A 123 13.72 -9.41 -4.00
C LEU A 123 14.48 -8.57 -2.96
N LEU A 124 14.25 -8.85 -1.68
CA LEU A 124 15.00 -8.23 -0.59
C LEU A 124 16.28 -9.05 -0.34
N GLN A 125 17.41 -8.63 -0.90
CA GLN A 125 18.70 -9.22 -0.55
C GLN A 125 19.22 -8.63 0.75
N MET A 126 19.06 -9.38 1.84
CA MET A 126 19.80 -9.15 3.08
C MET A 126 21.22 -9.70 2.85
N GLN A 127 22.18 -8.84 2.51
CA GLN A 127 23.58 -9.26 2.56
C GLN A 127 23.94 -9.52 4.01
N CYS A 128 23.95 -10.80 4.41
CA CYS A 128 24.58 -11.22 5.65
C CYS A 128 26.07 -10.90 5.51
N CYS A 129 26.54 -9.89 6.24
CA CYS A 129 27.96 -9.65 6.42
C CYS A 129 28.54 -10.90 7.12
N HIS A 130 29.50 -11.56 6.47
CA HIS A 130 30.31 -12.61 7.10
C HIS A 130 31.58 -11.98 7.65
#